data_AF-A0A2E4XK58-F1
#
_entry.id   AF-A0A2E4XK58-F1
#
_cell.length_a   1.000
_cell.length_b   1.000
_cell.length_c   1.000
_cell.angle_alpha   90.00
_cell.angle_beta   90.00
_cell.angle_gamma   90.00
#
_symmetry.space_group_name_H-M   'P 1'
#
loop_
_entity.id
_entity.type
_entity.pdbx_description
1 polymer ?
#
loop_
_entity_poly.entity_id
_entity_poly.type
_entity_poly.pdbx_seq_one_letter_code
_entity_poly.pdbx_strand_id
1 'polypeptide(L)'
;MGPVNSAEFSYKSERVPHVAILSLHTSPFVQPGQGDSGGMNVYIRELVSSLAHKGTLTSIYVRKWKEDLPNELIIEPGVRLVHIDAGDPELSKDDLLGVVDDFTEGVEIDLMLKSSADVLHANYWLSGIS
;
A
#
# COMPACT_ATOMS: atom_id res chain seq x y z
N MET A 1 48.24 -8.74 9.40
CA MET A 1 46.80 -8.40 9.43
C MET A 1 46.52 -7.52 8.23
N GLY A 2 45.92 -8.10 7.17
CA GLY A 2 45.47 -7.32 6.01
C GLY A 2 44.13 -6.65 6.30
N PRO A 3 43.77 -5.56 5.60
CA PRO A 3 42.49 -4.92 5.80
C PRO A 3 41.36 -5.86 5.33
N VAL A 4 40.32 -5.98 6.14
CA VAL A 4 39.06 -6.60 5.75
C VAL A 4 38.38 -5.64 4.79
N ASN A 5 38.24 -6.05 3.54
CA ASN A 5 37.49 -5.31 2.53
C ASN A 5 36.01 -5.40 2.89
N SER A 6 35.48 -4.38 3.55
CA SER A 6 34.04 -4.20 3.69
C SER A 6 33.49 -3.90 2.31
N ALA A 7 32.79 -4.84 1.71
CA ALA A 7 32.09 -4.63 0.46
C ALA A 7 31.11 -3.45 0.63
N GLU A 8 31.50 -2.28 0.13
CA GLU A 8 30.59 -1.17 -0.10
C GLU A 8 29.59 -1.64 -1.15
N PHE A 9 28.39 -2.01 -0.70
CA PHE A 9 27.24 -2.05 -1.58
C PHE A 9 26.97 -0.63 -2.04
N SER A 10 27.52 -0.28 -3.20
CA SER A 10 27.18 0.95 -3.91
C SER A 10 25.71 0.84 -4.33
N TYR A 11 24.81 1.35 -3.49
CA TYR A 11 23.42 1.57 -3.87
C TYR A 11 23.42 2.73 -4.88
N LYS A 12 23.62 2.41 -6.16
CA LYS A 12 23.23 3.31 -7.23
C LYS A 12 21.72 3.42 -7.22
N SER A 13 21.20 4.57 -6.79
CA SER A 13 19.92 5.08 -7.26
C SER A 13 19.86 6.59 -7.06
N GLU A 14 19.96 7.35 -8.14
CA GLU A 14 19.54 8.76 -8.20
C GLU A 14 18.01 8.91 -8.12
N ARG A 15 17.27 7.78 -8.04
CA ARG A 15 15.82 7.73 -7.94
C ARG A 15 15.38 7.52 -6.50
N VAL A 16 14.37 8.28 -6.10
CA VAL A 16 13.68 8.15 -4.81
C VAL A 16 12.99 6.77 -4.76
N PRO A 17 13.28 5.90 -3.76
CA PRO A 17 12.63 4.60 -3.66
C PRO A 17 11.12 4.72 -3.51
N HIS A 18 10.37 3.77 -4.08
CA HIS A 18 8.92 3.74 -4.03
C HIS A 18 8.40 2.38 -3.57
N VAL A 19 7.61 2.36 -2.50
CA VAL A 19 6.97 1.15 -1.96
C VAL A 19 5.46 1.21 -2.20
N ALA A 20 4.93 0.15 -2.79
CA ALA A 20 3.49 -0.08 -2.92
C ALA A 20 3.01 -1.00 -1.80
N ILE A 21 2.09 -0.50 -0.98
CA ILE A 21 1.50 -1.18 0.17
C ILE A 21 0.11 -1.68 -0.24
N LEU A 22 -0.10 -2.99 -0.23
CA LEU A 22 -1.40 -3.59 -0.56
C LEU A 22 -2.16 -3.91 0.72
N SER A 23 -3.40 -3.44 0.82
CA SER A 23 -4.29 -3.66 1.96
C SER A 23 -5.74 -3.85 1.50
N LEU A 24 -6.00 -4.99 0.83
CA LEU A 24 -7.31 -5.34 0.27
C LEU A 24 -8.35 -5.60 1.37
N HIS A 25 -7.96 -6.32 2.44
CA HIS A 25 -8.89 -6.76 3.48
C HIS A 25 -9.57 -5.62 4.27
N THR A 26 -8.83 -4.53 4.50
CA THR A 26 -9.35 -3.34 5.18
C THR A 26 -8.47 -2.14 4.86
N SER A 27 -9.04 -0.93 4.89
CA SER A 27 -8.25 0.29 4.80
C SER A 27 -7.67 0.69 6.17
N PRO A 28 -6.37 1.05 6.25
CA PRO A 28 -5.74 1.51 7.48
C PRO A 28 -6.23 2.90 7.92
N PHE A 29 -6.97 3.62 7.07
CA PHE A 29 -7.48 4.97 7.35
C PHE A 29 -8.98 5.02 7.64
N VAL A 30 -9.64 3.87 7.80
CA VAL A 30 -10.96 3.80 8.46
C VAL A 30 -10.80 4.29 9.91
N GLN A 31 -11.74 5.10 10.40
CA GLN A 31 -11.67 5.70 11.74
C GLN A 31 -11.39 4.65 12.83
N PRO A 32 -10.44 4.92 13.75
CA PRO A 32 -10.22 4.10 14.93
C PRO A 32 -11.50 3.96 15.77
N GLY A 33 -11.86 2.73 16.14
CA GLY A 33 -13.06 2.44 16.93
C GLY A 33 -14.34 2.17 16.12
N GLN A 34 -14.24 2.16 14.78
CA GLN A 34 -15.28 1.68 13.88
C GLN A 34 -14.80 0.40 13.17
N GLY A 35 -15.55 -0.69 13.31
CA GLY A 35 -15.29 -1.95 12.60
C GLY A 35 -13.92 -2.58 12.93
N ASP A 36 -13.14 -2.90 11.89
CA ASP A 36 -11.90 -3.69 11.97
C ASP A 36 -10.63 -2.85 12.18
N SER A 37 -10.76 -1.69 12.82
CA SER A 37 -9.64 -0.78 13.10
C SER A 37 -8.77 -1.30 14.24
N GLY A 38 -8.06 -2.40 13.97
CA GLY A 38 -7.15 -3.09 14.88
C GLY A 38 -5.67 -2.72 14.70
N GLY A 39 -4.78 -3.54 15.28
CA GLY A 39 -3.34 -3.28 15.30
C GLY A 39 -2.67 -3.18 13.94
N MET A 40 -3.21 -3.86 12.91
CA MET A 40 -2.68 -3.79 11.54
C MET A 40 -2.84 -2.39 10.92
N ASN A 41 -3.95 -1.71 11.19
CA ASN A 41 -4.18 -0.36 10.67
C ASN A 41 -3.17 0.63 11.26
N VAL A 42 -2.93 0.54 12.58
CA VAL A 42 -1.90 1.33 13.26
C VAL A 42 -0.52 1.00 12.70
N TYR A 43 -0.19 -0.30 12.58
CA TYR A 43 1.09 -0.74 12.01
C TYR A 43 1.35 -0.15 10.62
N ILE A 44 0.39 -0.25 9.69
CA ILE A 44 0.56 0.28 8.34
C ILE A 44 0.78 1.79 8.37
N ARG A 45 -0.03 2.53 9.15
CA ARG A 45 0.11 4.00 9.26
C ARG A 45 1.48 4.42 9.79
N GLU A 46 1.98 3.77 10.84
CA GLU A 46 3.29 4.10 11.41
C GLU A 46 4.43 3.69 10.46
N LEU A 47 4.29 2.56 9.76
CA LEU A 47 5.27 2.10 8.77
C LEU A 47 5.41 3.09 7.61
N VAL A 48 4.30 3.44 6.96
CA VAL A 48 4.34 4.31 5.78
C VAL A 48 4.83 5.72 6.12
N SER A 49 4.47 6.23 7.31
CA SER A 49 4.98 7.51 7.78
C SER A 49 6.47 7.48 8.06
N SER A 50 6.96 6.41 8.69
CA SER A 50 8.39 6.22 8.91
C SER A 50 9.19 6.12 7.60
N LEU A 51 8.63 5.45 6.58
CA LEU A 51 9.23 5.37 5.24
C LEU A 51 9.28 6.75 4.57
N ALA A 52 8.18 7.50 4.59
CA ALA A 52 8.11 8.84 4.04
C ALA A 52 9.11 9.80 4.69
N HIS A 53 9.24 9.77 6.01
CA HIS A 53 10.23 10.56 6.74
C HIS A 53 11.69 10.18 6.42
N LYS A 54 11.93 8.98 5.88
CA LYS A 54 13.24 8.55 5.36
C LYS A 54 13.42 8.85 3.87
N GLY A 55 12.48 9.57 3.26
CA GLY A 55 12.53 9.95 1.85
C GLY A 55 12.07 8.85 0.90
N THR A 56 11.29 7.86 1.37
CA THR A 56 10.71 6.82 0.51
C THR A 56 9.28 7.19 0.13
N LEU A 57 8.96 7.18 -1.16
CA LEU A 57 7.59 7.35 -1.62
C LEU A 57 6.77 6.11 -1.26
N THR A 58 5.51 6.32 -0.91
CA THR A 58 4.60 5.22 -0.58
C THR A 58 3.24 5.40 -1.25
N SER A 59 2.75 4.34 -1.87
CA SER A 59 1.37 4.22 -2.37
C SER A 59 0.65 3.15 -1.58
N ILE A 60 -0.48 3.49 -1.01
CA ILE A 60 -1.28 2.56 -0.22
C ILE A 60 -2.52 2.24 -1.04
N TYR A 61 -2.65 0.99 -1.45
CA TYR A 61 -3.78 0.52 -2.23
C TYR A 61 -4.77 -0.19 -1.33
N VAL A 62 -6.01 0.28 -1.38
CA VAL A 62 -7.14 -0.27 -0.62
C VAL A 62 -8.31 -0.45 -1.55
N ARG A 63 -9.16 -1.45 -1.30
CA ARG A 63 -10.45 -1.54 -2.00
C ARG A 63 -11.32 -0.36 -1.62
N LYS A 64 -12.10 0.18 -2.55
CA LYS A 64 -13.15 1.16 -2.25
C LYS A 64 -14.30 0.47 -1.49
N TRP A 65 -14.74 1.04 -0.37
CA TRP A 65 -15.80 0.46 0.48
C TRP A 65 -17.04 1.38 0.65
N LYS A 66 -17.05 2.53 -0.04
CA LYS A 66 -18.21 3.41 -0.21
C LYS A 66 -18.08 4.17 -1.53
N GLU A 67 -19.21 4.45 -2.18
CA GLU A 67 -19.23 5.11 -3.50
C GLU A 67 -18.64 6.52 -3.50
N ASP A 68 -18.78 7.26 -2.41
CA ASP A 68 -18.37 8.65 -2.28
C ASP A 68 -16.90 8.84 -1.89
N LEU A 69 -16.13 7.76 -1.75
CA LEU A 69 -14.70 7.85 -1.48
C LEU A 69 -13.96 8.43 -2.70
N PRO A 70 -13.01 9.36 -2.49
CA PRO A 70 -12.17 9.88 -3.57
C PRO A 70 -11.24 8.78 -4.08
N ASN A 71 -10.94 8.77 -5.38
CA ASN A 71 -10.03 7.78 -5.97
C ASN A 71 -8.61 7.83 -5.35
N GLU A 72 -8.17 9.01 -4.93
CA GLU A 72 -6.87 9.22 -4.31
C GLU A 72 -6.92 10.29 -3.21
N LEU A 73 -6.13 10.09 -2.16
CA LEU A 73 -5.88 11.05 -1.09
C LEU A 73 -4.37 11.15 -0.84
N ILE A 74 -3.87 12.37 -0.68
CA ILE A 74 -2.54 12.59 -0.11
C ILE A 74 -2.69 12.58 1.41
N ILE A 75 -2.06 11.61 2.06
CA ILE A 75 -2.11 11.46 3.52
C ILE A 75 -1.11 12.42 4.16
N GLU A 76 0.10 12.45 3.63
CA GLU A 76 1.18 13.35 4.01
C GLU A 76 2.23 13.42 2.87
N PRO A 77 3.22 14.32 2.91
CA PRO A 77 4.25 14.39 1.88
C PRO A 77 4.93 13.02 1.66
N GLY A 78 4.84 12.51 0.43
CA GLY A 78 5.40 11.21 0.07
C GLY A 78 4.49 10.00 0.30
N VAL A 79 3.28 10.17 0.86
CA VAL A 79 2.31 9.09 1.08
C VAL A 79 0.99 9.41 0.39
N ARG A 80 0.60 8.55 -0.56
CA ARG A 80 -0.74 8.57 -1.16
C ARG A 80 -1.53 7.32 -0.80
N LEU A 81 -2.84 7.48 -0.61
CA LEU A 81 -3.82 6.42 -0.48
C LEU A 81 -4.65 6.39 -1.76
N VAL A 82 -4.73 5.23 -2.40
CA VAL A 82 -5.46 4.99 -3.65
C VAL A 82 -6.58 4.00 -3.37
N HIS A 83 -7.82 4.41 -3.66
CA HIS A 83 -8.97 3.52 -3.60
C HIS A 83 -9.15 2.84 -4.96
N ILE A 84 -9.14 1.52 -4.94
CA ILE A 84 -9.34 0.68 -6.12
C ILE A 84 -10.80 0.25 -6.18
N ASP A 85 -11.46 0.54 -7.30
CA ASP A 85 -12.78 0.00 -7.62
C ASP A 85 -12.63 -1.50 -7.91
N ALA A 86 -13.03 -2.36 -6.96
CA ALA A 86 -13.00 -3.81 -7.11
C ALA A 86 -14.24 -4.40 -6.43
N GLY A 87 -15.17 -4.90 -7.24
CA GLY A 87 -16.52 -5.30 -6.84
C GLY A 87 -17.37 -4.20 -6.20
N ASP A 88 -18.52 -4.61 -5.66
CA ASP A 88 -19.49 -3.73 -5.00
C ASP A 88 -18.88 -3.07 -3.73
N PRO A 89 -18.95 -1.75 -3.53
CA PRO A 89 -18.45 -1.10 -2.31
C PRO A 89 -19.04 -1.66 -1.00
N GLU A 90 -20.25 -2.21 -1.02
CA GLU A 90 -20.93 -2.82 0.14
C GLU A 90 -20.62 -4.31 0.33
N LEU A 91 -19.68 -4.88 -0.44
CA LEU A 91 -19.30 -6.29 -0.35
C LEU A 91 -18.99 -6.72 1.10
N SER A 92 -19.48 -7.90 1.49
CA SER A 92 -19.12 -8.50 2.76
C SER A 92 -17.65 -8.94 2.79
N LYS A 93 -17.07 -9.09 3.98
CA LYS A 93 -15.67 -9.51 4.12
C LYS A 93 -15.42 -10.92 3.59
N ASP A 94 -16.40 -11.81 3.71
CA ASP A 94 -16.28 -13.21 3.31
C ASP A 94 -16.26 -13.35 1.78
N ASP A 95 -16.79 -12.36 1.06
CA ASP A 95 -16.85 -12.35 -0.39
C ASP A 95 -15.63 -11.68 -1.05
N LEU A 96 -14.72 -11.08 -0.25
CA LEU A 96 -13.57 -10.32 -0.78
C LEU A 96 -12.60 -11.18 -1.61
N LEU A 97 -12.62 -12.50 -1.44
CA LEU A 97 -11.84 -13.41 -2.28
C LEU A 97 -12.25 -13.32 -3.77
N GLY A 98 -13.52 -13.03 -4.06
CA GLY A 98 -14.03 -12.95 -5.43
C GLY A 98 -13.60 -11.70 -6.20
N VAL A 99 -12.94 -10.74 -5.55
CA VAL A 99 -12.56 -9.45 -6.16
C VAL A 99 -11.03 -9.22 -6.12
N VAL A 100 -10.24 -10.26 -5.85
CA VAL A 100 -8.77 -10.18 -5.82
C VAL A 100 -8.22 -9.79 -7.19
N ASP A 101 -8.73 -10.37 -8.28
CA ASP A 101 -8.27 -10.08 -9.64
C ASP A 101 -8.57 -8.62 -10.03
N ASP A 102 -9.80 -8.15 -9.79
CA ASP A 102 -10.19 -6.75 -10.02
C ASP A 102 -9.29 -5.77 -9.23
N PHE A 103 -9.01 -6.09 -7.96
CA PHE A 103 -8.12 -5.27 -7.13
C PHE A 103 -6.72 -5.22 -7.71
N THR A 104 -6.20 -6.37 -8.14
CA THR A 104 -4.86 -6.51 -8.71
C THR A 104 -4.71 -5.71 -10.00
N GLU A 105 -5.68 -5.81 -10.90
CA GLU A 105 -5.70 -5.06 -12.15
C GLU A 105 -5.71 -3.55 -11.89
N GLY A 106 -6.54 -3.08 -10.94
CA GLY A 106 -6.58 -1.66 -10.58
C GLY A 106 -5.25 -1.14 -10.01
N VAL A 107 -4.58 -1.95 -9.18
CA VAL A 107 -3.24 -1.63 -8.67
C VAL A 107 -2.22 -1.55 -9.79
N GLU A 108 -2.21 -2.54 -10.70
CA GLU A 108 -1.31 -2.60 -11.84
C GLU A 108 -1.46 -1.36 -12.74
N ILE A 109 -2.70 -0.99 -13.04
CA ILE A 109 -3.02 0.21 -13.84
C ILE A 109 -2.44 1.48 -13.18
N ASP A 110 -2.64 1.69 -11.88
CA ASP A 110 -2.10 2.89 -11.20
C ASP A 110 -0.56 2.90 -11.20
N LEU A 111 0.07 1.75 -10.96
CA LEU A 111 1.53 1.62 -10.98
C LEU A 111 2.11 1.88 -12.38
N MET A 112 1.45 1.42 -13.44
CA MET A 112 1.88 1.65 -14.82
C MET A 112 1.71 3.11 -15.24
N LEU A 113 0.62 3.76 -14.85
CA LEU A 113 0.29 5.11 -15.30
C LEU A 113 1.00 6.22 -14.51
N LYS A 114 1.24 6.00 -13.21
CA LYS A 114 1.72 7.08 -12.33
C LYS A 114 3.13 6.86 -11.80
N SER A 115 3.41 5.71 -11.20
CA SER A 115 4.71 5.47 -10.57
C SER A 115 4.96 3.99 -10.34
N SER A 116 5.95 3.43 -11.03
CA SER A 116 6.40 2.08 -10.76
C SER A 116 6.95 1.95 -9.34
N ALA A 117 6.62 0.86 -8.66
CA ALA A 117 7.13 0.54 -7.34
C ALA A 117 8.39 -0.32 -7.44
N ASP A 118 9.34 -0.09 -6.54
CA ASP A 118 10.54 -0.92 -6.37
C ASP A 118 10.24 -2.13 -5.46
N VAL A 119 9.25 -1.99 -4.58
CA VAL A 119 8.82 -3.02 -3.62
C VAL A 119 7.30 -3.06 -3.55
N LEU A 120 6.74 -4.27 -3.57
CA LEU A 120 5.36 -4.56 -3.18
C LEU A 120 5.35 -5.15 -1.77
N HIS A 121 4.52 -4.61 -0.88
CA HIS A 121 4.36 -5.08 0.49
C HIS A 121 2.88 -5.34 0.79
N ALA A 122 2.51 -6.61 0.76
CA ALA A 122 1.16 -7.06 1.05
C ALA A 122 0.91 -7.20 2.55
N ASN A 123 -0.18 -6.61 3.03
CA ASN A 123 -0.66 -6.78 4.39
C ASN A 123 -1.87 -7.72 4.39
N TYR A 124 -1.81 -8.74 5.24
CA TYR A 124 -2.78 -9.84 5.29
C TYR A 124 -2.73 -10.79 4.07
N TRP A 125 -3.16 -12.05 4.26
CA TRP A 125 -3.00 -13.10 3.27
C TRP A 125 -3.73 -12.80 1.95
N LEU A 126 -4.89 -12.15 2.04
CA LEU A 126 -5.69 -11.82 0.87
C LEU A 126 -4.97 -10.85 -0.07
N SER A 127 -4.25 -9.86 0.47
CA SER A 127 -3.43 -8.95 -0.33
C SER A 127 -2.16 -9.65 -0.87
N GLY A 128 -1.77 -10.79 -0.30
CA GLY A 128 -0.58 -11.55 -0.72
C GLY A 128 -0.84 -12.51 -1.87
N ILE A 129 -2.10 -12.72 -2.24
CA ILE A 129 -2.52 -13.46 -3.44
C ILE A 129 -3.03 -12.52 -4.55
N SER A 130 -2.98 -11.21 -4.31
CA SER A 130 -3.07 -10.16 -5.33
C SER A 130 -1.76 -10.04 -6.09
#